data_AF-A0ABC8JYE0-F1
#
_entry.id   AF-A0ABC8JYE0-F1
#
_cell.length_a   1.000
_cell.length_b   1.000
_cell.length_c   1.000
_cell.angle_alpha   90.00
_cell.angle_beta   90.00
_cell.angle_gamma   90.00
#
_symmetry.space_group_name_H-M   'P 1'
#
loop_
_entity.id
_entity.type
_entity.pdbx_description
1 polymer ?
#
loop_
_entity_poly.entity_id
_entity_poly.type
_entity_poly.pdbx_seq_one_letter_code
_entity_poly.pdbx_strand_id
1 'polypeptide(L)' 'MTGLPDIVIIVDQQEEYTALRECITLGIPTISLIDTNCNPDLADISIPANDDAIASIRFILNKLVFAI' A
#
# COMPACT_ATOMS: atom_id res chain seq x y z
N MET A 1 -3.98 -8.44 -17.03
CA MET A 1 -5.09 -8.29 -16.05
C MET A 1 -6.31 -7.81 -16.81
N THR A 2 -7.45 -8.49 -16.69
CA THR A 2 -8.67 -8.18 -17.47
C THR A 2 -9.87 -7.73 -16.61
N GLY A 3 -9.67 -7.58 -15.30
CA GLY A 3 -10.68 -7.10 -14.33
C GLY A 3 -10.04 -6.20 -13.27
N LEU A 4 -10.88 -5.60 -12.42
CA LEU A 4 -10.42 -4.84 -11.26
C LEU A 4 -9.67 -5.76 -10.27
N PRO A 5 -8.65 -5.26 -9.57
CA PRO A 5 -7.97 -6.02 -8.53
C PRO A 5 -8.87 -6.20 -7.30
N ASP A 6 -8.73 -7.34 -6.62
CA ASP A 6 -9.42 -7.60 -5.34
C ASP A 6 -8.82 -6.82 -4.17
N ILE A 7 -7.52 -6.49 -4.25
CA ILE A 7 -6.77 -5.70 -3.27
C ILE A 7 -5.56 -5.04 -3.94
N VAL A 8 -5.14 -3.88 -3.45
CA VAL A 8 -3.95 -3.17 -3.94
C VAL A 8 -2.96 -2.92 -2.79
N ILE A 9 -1.68 -3.19 -3.05
CA ILE A 9 -0.59 -2.85 -2.13
C ILE A 9 0.04 -1.53 -2.60
N ILE A 10 0.06 -0.52 -1.74
CA ILE A 10 0.60 0.82 -2.02
C ILE A 10 1.88 1.03 -1.21
N VAL A 11 2.94 1.46 -1.89
CA VAL A 11 4.21 1.89 -1.30
C VAL A 11 4.32 3.39 -1.55
N ASP A 12 4.79 4.15 -0.56
CA ASP A 12 4.91 5.61 -0.64
C ASP A 12 3.56 6.30 -0.87
N GLN A 13 2.84 6.58 0.21
CA GLN A 13 1.52 7.19 0.15
C GLN A 13 1.53 8.62 -0.42
N GLN A 14 2.64 9.34 -0.26
CA GLN A 14 2.76 10.72 -0.72
C GLN A 14 2.87 10.76 -2.25
N GLU A 15 3.72 9.92 -2.82
CA GLU A 15 3.89 9.83 -4.28
C GLU A 15 2.68 9.15 -4.95
N GLU A 16 2.09 8.12 -4.32
CA GLU A 16 1.00 7.32 -4.89
C GLU A 16 -0.41 7.73 -4.41
N TYR A 17 -0.56 8.98 -3.96
CA TYR A 17 -1.84 9.49 -3.45
C TYR A 17 -2.99 9.37 -4.48
N THR A 18 -2.68 9.52 -5.77
CA THR A 18 -3.69 9.37 -6.84
C THR A 18 -4.21 7.94 -6.92
N ALA A 19 -3.33 6.94 -6.92
CA ALA A 19 -3.71 5.53 -6.94
C ALA A 19 -4.54 5.16 -5.71
N LEU A 20 -4.16 5.68 -4.54
CA LEU A 20 -4.92 5.47 -3.31
C LEU A 20 -6.34 6.05 -3.42
N ARG A 21 -6.50 7.27 -3.97
CA ARG A 21 -7.83 7.86 -4.18
C ARG A 21 -8.67 7.11 -5.21
N GLU A 22 -8.06 6.58 -6.26
CA GLU A 22 -8.75 5.73 -7.23
C GLU A 22 -9.27 4.45 -6.58
N CYS A 23 -8.45 3.80 -5.73
CA CYS A 23 -8.85 2.63 -4.97
C CYS A 23 -10.04 2.94 -4.04
N ILE A 24 -9.98 4.04 -3.28
CA ILE A 24 -11.09 4.50 -2.44
C ILE A 24 -12.36 4.74 -3.26
N THR A 25 -12.22 5.38 -4.43
CA THR A 25 -13.36 5.70 -5.31
C THR A 25 -14.00 4.45 -5.90
N LEU A 26 -13.20 3.45 -6.24
CA LEU A 26 -13.65 2.17 -6.79
C LEU A 26 -14.06 1.16 -5.72
N GLY A 27 -13.86 1.47 -4.43
CA GLY A 27 -14.11 0.55 -3.32
C GLY A 27 -13.17 -0.65 -3.29
N ILE A 28 -11.96 -0.49 -3.82
CA ILE A 28 -10.93 -1.53 -3.83
C ILE A 28 -10.13 -1.40 -2.52
N PRO A 29 -10.05 -2.47 -1.70
CA PRO A 29 -9.34 -2.41 -0.44
C PRO A 29 -7.83 -2.27 -0.65
N THR A 30 -7.17 -1.59 0.29
CA THR A 30 -5.76 -1.21 0.19
C THR A 30 -4.94 -1.67 1.40
N ILE A 31 -3.73 -2.16 1.13
CA ILE A 31 -2.65 -2.33 2.11
C ILE A 31 -1.61 -1.26 1.82
N SER A 32 -1.28 -0.40 2.77
CA SER A 32 -0.29 0.67 2.57
C SER A 32 0.87 0.54 3.54
N LEU A 33 2.09 0.62 2.99
CA LEU A 33 3.29 0.90 3.78
C LEU A 33 3.29 2.38 4.13
N ILE A 34 3.29 2.70 5.43
CA ILE A 34 3.19 4.07 5.91
C ILE A 34 4.44 4.46 6.72
N ASP A 35 5.04 5.58 6.37
CA ASP A 35 6.09 6.24 7.16
C ASP A 35 5.53 7.48 7.91
N THR A 36 6.40 8.20 8.61
CA THR A 36 6.07 9.31 9.53
C THR A 36 5.28 10.46 8.90
N ASN A 37 5.33 10.61 7.57
CA ASN A 37 4.64 11.64 6.80
C ASN A 37 3.32 11.17 6.16
N CYS A 38 2.89 9.93 6.42
CA CYS A 38 1.67 9.34 5.85
C CYS A 38 0.48 9.46 6.81
N ASN A 39 -0.75 9.40 6.27
CA ASN A 39 -1.98 9.31 7.05
C ASN A 39 -2.47 7.85 7.10
N PRO A 40 -2.49 7.19 8.29
CA PRO A 40 -2.92 5.80 8.43
C PRO A 40 -4.40 5.57 8.13
N ASP A 41 -5.25 6.61 8.21
CA ASP A 41 -6.70 6.51 8.00
C ASP A 41 -7.09 6.39 6.51
N LEU A 42 -6.13 6.59 5.61
CA LEU A 42 -6.35 6.55 4.17
C LEU A 42 -6.30 5.13 3.56
N ALA A 43 -5.76 4.15 4.29
CA ALA A 43 -5.67 2.77 3.85
C ALA A 43 -6.46 1.84 4.77
N ASP A 44 -7.00 0.75 4.23
CA ASP A 44 -7.76 -0.23 5.02
C ASP A 44 -6.85 -1.02 5.97
N ILE A 45 -5.64 -1.32 5.51
CA ILE A 45 -4.59 -1.96 6.32
C ILE A 45 -3.31 -1.13 6.20
N SER A 46 -2.94 -0.50 7.30
CA SER A 46 -1.73 0.31 7.41
C SER A 46 -0.59 -0.48 8.07
N ILE A 47 0.56 -0.58 7.40
CA ILE A 47 1.78 -1.23 7.90
C ILE A 47 2.84 -0.15 8.15
N PRO A 48 3.12 0.22 9.41
CA PRO A 48 4.20 1.14 9.75
C PRO A 48 5.56 0.60 9.32
N ALA A 49 6.24 1.32 8.44
CA ALA A 49 7.54 0.93 7.89
C ALA A 49 8.27 2.13 7.28
N ASN A 50 9.57 1.99 7.11
CA ASN A 50 10.34 2.90 6.26
C ASN A 50 10.07 2.55 4.78
N ASP A 51 9.46 3.46 4.03
CA ASP A 51 9.17 3.33 2.60
C ASP A 51 10.26 3.94 1.70
N ASP A 52 11.16 4.78 2.22
CA ASP A 52 12.36 5.26 1.52
C ASP A 52 13.40 4.15 1.23
N ALA A 53 13.42 3.10 2.05
CA ALA A 53 14.47 2.08 2.01
C ALA A 53 14.05 0.82 1.23
N ILE A 54 14.74 0.56 0.11
CA ILE A 54 14.56 -0.65 -0.72
C ILE A 54 14.62 -1.93 0.13
N ALA A 55 15.53 -2.00 1.11
CA ALA A 55 15.66 -3.17 1.98
C ALA A 55 14.40 -3.41 2.84
N SER A 56 13.78 -2.33 3.33
CA SER A 56 12.55 -2.36 4.13
C SER A 56 11.36 -2.79 3.26
N ILE A 57 11.15 -2.10 2.13
CA ILE A 57 10.09 -2.43 1.16
C ILE A 57 10.20 -3.89 0.74
N ARG A 58 11.39 -4.33 0.30
CA ARG A 58 11.60 -5.70 -0.17
C ARG A 58 11.36 -6.73 0.94
N PHE A 59 11.75 -6.43 2.18
CA PHE A 59 11.47 -7.32 3.31
C PHE A 59 9.98 -7.52 3.51
N ILE A 60 9.20 -6.43 3.53
CA ILE A 60 7.76 -6.49 3.78
C ILE A 60 7.02 -7.13 2.61
N LEU A 61 7.32 -6.74 1.36
CA LEU A 61 6.73 -7.35 0.17
C LEU A 61 7.00 -8.85 0.11
N ASN A 62 8.21 -9.31 0.46
CA ASN A 62 8.50 -10.75 0.52
C ASN A 62 7.66 -11.49 1.58
N LYS A 63 7.35 -10.84 2.71
CA LYS A 63 6.46 -11.43 3.73
C LYS A 63 5.01 -11.48 3.28
N LEU A 64 4.55 -10.46 2.57
CA LEU A 64 3.21 -10.44 1.96
C LEU A 64 3.08 -11.52 0.89
N VAL A 65 4.06 -11.65 -0.01
CA VAL A 65 4.08 -12.70 -1.04
C VAL A 65 4.10 -14.09 -0.42
N PHE A 66 4.82 -14.30 0.68
CA PHE A 66 4.83 -15.58 1.38
C PHE A 66 3.48 -15.93 2.05
N ALA A 67 2.68 -14.92 2.39
CA ALA A 67 1.40 -15.10 3.07
C ALA A 67 0.22 -15.35 2.12
N ILE A 68 0.40 -15.13 0.81
CA ILE A 68 -0.60 -15.32 -0.26
C ILE A 68 -0.29 -16.62 -1.00
#